data_AF-A0A9X3LAN5-F1
#
_entry.id   AF-A0A9X3LAN5-F1
#
_cell.length_a   1.000
_cell.length_b   1.000
_cell.length_c   1.000
_cell.angle_alpha   90.00
_cell.angle_beta   90.00
_cell.angle_gamma   90.00
#
_symmetry.space_group_name_H-M   'P 1'
#
loop_
_entity.id
_entity.type
_entity.pdbx_description
1 polymer ?
#
loop_
_entity_poly.entity_id
_entity_poly.type
_entity_poly.pdbx_seq_one_letter_code
_entity_poly.pdbx_strand_id
1 'polypeptide(L)'
;MTKKVVILLLILLAIAVVVMLKESKEDSDSQKEVPIEVSSDAESFVSLLFELAEKGQTINSPFIVGETTIQKVHELWGAPDRKSKNGSAIYEEFLSNDATVGHQSEVVFDIRSSSPEIQQIRLEDIKSIKGEADKVRSYQDDQVDQTIFIYDVTTDFQLKWIMPKPTEEEPNPEVHHISVFTEFEKDFSLSDLSLEEKVGQMIFAGIKGTDITNETKKIISTHQVGGIILFKDNLKNANQSVSLLNAIKQENTNNKVPLFLGVDEEGGRISRLPELTKLPTNEELGKRNDISLSYNIGKLLGKELSAFGFNLDFAPVLDINSNPDNPIIGDRSFGTDAELVSELGLQMMKGIQSEQVISVIKHFPGHGDTAVDSHKELPIIQKSLAELHALELIPFKHGVEQGAEVVMVGHILLPKIDSTYPASISGRIITDVLREQLGYEGIIITDDMTMKAILNNLEIGESAVSAVKAGNDIVLVAHNYANVKKAIDSIIKAIEDGEITEQRIDESVKRILSIKKKYNLSNKQIDGVNIEELNQSINKTLGR
;
A
#
# COMPACT_ATOMS: atom_id res chain seq x y z
N MET A 1 53.75 4.56 10.56
CA MET A 1 53.37 4.31 9.15
C MET A 1 53.96 2.99 8.71
N THR A 2 53.12 2.03 8.34
CA THR A 2 53.51 0.68 7.95
C THR A 2 54.14 0.66 6.56
N LYS A 3 54.99 -0.35 6.27
CA LYS A 3 55.69 -0.54 4.98
C LYS A 3 54.77 -0.49 3.73
N LYS A 4 53.45 -0.66 3.89
CA LYS A 4 52.45 -0.50 2.83
C LYS A 4 52.26 0.95 2.36
N VAL A 5 52.47 1.95 3.23
CA VAL A 5 52.31 3.37 2.89
C VAL A 5 53.51 3.91 2.12
N VAL A 6 54.72 3.38 2.36
CA VAL A 6 55.95 3.78 1.65
C VAL A 6 55.99 3.20 0.23
N ILE A 7 55.44 2.01 0.00
CA ILE A 7 55.36 1.39 -1.33
C ILE A 7 54.33 2.12 -2.21
N LEU A 8 53.21 2.57 -1.64
CA LEU A 8 52.20 3.34 -2.37
C LEU A 8 52.73 4.72 -2.81
N LEU A 9 53.53 5.38 -1.96
CA LEU A 9 54.19 6.65 -2.28
C LEU A 9 55.30 6.53 -3.35
N LEU A 10 55.98 5.38 -3.44
CA LEU A 10 56.99 5.14 -4.48
C LEU A 10 56.39 4.79 -5.85
N ILE A 11 55.20 4.18 -5.87
CA ILE A 11 54.45 3.91 -7.12
C ILE A 11 53.86 5.21 -7.68
N LEU A 12 53.33 6.09 -6.82
CA LEU A 12 52.85 7.43 -7.23
C LEU A 12 53.95 8.33 -7.80
N LEU A 13 55.19 8.21 -7.32
CA LEU A 13 56.33 8.99 -7.84
C LEU A 13 56.86 8.45 -9.19
N ALA A 14 56.73 7.14 -9.46
CA ALA A 14 57.15 6.53 -10.72
C ALA A 14 56.20 6.87 -11.88
N ILE A 15 54.90 6.99 -11.61
CA ILE A 15 53.89 7.38 -12.61
C ILE A 15 54.08 8.85 -13.03
N ALA A 16 54.45 9.74 -12.10
CA ALA A 16 54.70 11.16 -12.39
C ALA A 16 55.92 11.40 -13.31
N VAL A 17 56.89 10.48 -13.36
CA VAL A 17 58.10 10.61 -14.21
C VAL A 17 57.88 10.05 -15.62
N VAL A 18 56.97 9.09 -15.80
CA VAL A 18 56.64 8.53 -17.12
C VAL A 18 55.76 9.48 -17.94
N VAL A 19 54.93 10.29 -17.28
CA VAL A 19 54.06 11.30 -17.93
C VAL A 19 54.86 12.51 -18.47
N MET A 20 56.10 12.72 -18.02
CA MET A 20 56.94 13.87 -18.42
C MET A 20 57.88 13.60 -19.61
N LEU A 21 57.89 12.41 -20.22
CA LEU A 21 58.88 12.05 -21.25
C LEU A 21 58.32 11.54 -22.59
N LYS A 22 57.05 11.84 -22.91
CA LYS A 22 56.45 11.39 -24.18
C LYS A 22 55.85 12.52 -24.99
N GLU A 23 56.66 13.53 -25.28
CA GLU A 23 56.44 14.45 -26.40
C GLU A 23 57.63 14.41 -27.37
N SER A 24 57.30 14.36 -28.67
CA SER A 24 58.12 14.56 -29.88
C SER A 24 58.39 13.32 -30.76
N LYS A 25 57.54 13.13 -31.79
CA LYS A 25 57.90 13.29 -33.23
C LYS A 25 56.75 12.89 -34.18
N GLU A 26 56.47 13.79 -35.13
CA GLU A 26 55.72 13.61 -36.40
C GLU A 26 56.41 12.56 -37.32
N ASP A 27 55.84 11.96 -38.38
CA ASP A 27 54.84 12.40 -39.36
C ASP A 27 54.38 11.21 -40.27
N SER A 28 53.36 11.45 -41.10
CA SER A 28 52.90 10.76 -42.35
C SER A 28 51.60 9.91 -42.36
N ASP A 29 50.53 10.59 -42.79
CA ASP A 29 49.52 10.26 -43.81
C ASP A 29 49.03 8.80 -44.06
N SER A 30 47.80 8.50 -43.66
CA SER A 30 46.73 7.95 -44.53
C SER A 30 45.46 7.65 -43.74
N GLN A 31 44.32 8.08 -44.29
CA GLN A 31 42.97 7.92 -43.76
C GLN A 31 42.62 6.47 -43.38
N LYS A 32 42.39 6.21 -42.09
CA LYS A 32 41.58 5.09 -41.57
C LYS A 32 40.92 5.51 -40.26
N GLU A 33 39.66 5.12 -40.10
CA GLU A 33 38.81 5.31 -38.91
C GLU A 33 39.60 5.02 -37.61
N VAL A 34 39.60 5.98 -36.69
CA VAL A 34 40.32 5.90 -35.41
C VAL A 34 39.41 5.19 -34.40
N PRO A 35 39.84 4.07 -33.77
CA PRO A 35 39.17 3.51 -32.61
C PRO A 35 39.33 4.49 -31.44
N ILE A 36 38.24 4.90 -30.81
CA ILE A 36 38.26 5.72 -29.59
C ILE A 36 38.92 4.88 -28.49
N GLU A 37 40.15 5.21 -28.10
CA GLU A 37 40.83 4.59 -26.95
C GLU A 37 40.15 5.04 -25.65
N VAL A 38 39.35 4.14 -25.05
CA VAL A 38 38.79 4.29 -23.71
C VAL A 38 39.90 4.07 -22.67
N SER A 39 40.00 4.95 -21.66
CA SER A 39 41.01 4.82 -20.59
C SER A 39 40.57 3.82 -19.51
N SER A 40 41.51 3.02 -18.97
CA SER A 40 41.25 2.01 -17.93
C SER A 40 40.66 2.58 -16.63
N ASP A 41 40.85 3.87 -16.40
CA ASP A 41 40.38 4.57 -15.20
C ASP A 41 38.87 4.91 -15.33
N ALA A 42 38.41 5.26 -16.54
CA ALA A 42 37.00 5.51 -16.83
C ALA A 42 36.16 4.23 -16.69
N GLU A 43 36.64 3.11 -17.21
CA GLU A 43 35.99 1.79 -17.08
C GLU A 43 35.81 1.36 -15.62
N SER A 44 36.86 1.54 -14.82
CA SER A 44 36.82 1.23 -13.38
C SER A 44 35.82 2.12 -12.64
N PHE A 45 35.73 3.39 -13.04
CA PHE A 45 34.80 4.34 -12.44
C PHE A 45 33.34 4.09 -12.83
N VAL A 46 33.06 3.80 -14.10
CA VAL A 46 31.74 3.37 -14.57
C VAL A 46 31.28 2.13 -13.81
N SER A 47 32.16 1.14 -13.65
CA SER A 47 31.86 -0.08 -12.89
C SER A 47 31.46 0.22 -11.44
N LEU A 48 32.18 1.12 -10.77
CA LEU A 48 31.85 1.58 -9.41
C LEU A 48 30.47 2.25 -9.35
N LEU A 49 30.13 3.09 -10.33
CA LEU A 49 28.82 3.76 -10.37
C LEU A 49 27.67 2.76 -10.50
N PHE A 50 27.85 1.69 -11.29
CA PHE A 50 26.89 0.58 -11.33
C PHE A 50 26.81 -0.16 -9.98
N GLU A 51 27.94 -0.48 -9.34
CA GLU A 51 27.94 -1.14 -8.02
C GLU A 51 27.27 -0.30 -6.91
N LEU A 52 27.38 1.02 -6.98
CA LEU A 52 26.69 1.94 -6.07
C LEU A 52 25.19 2.00 -6.39
N ALA A 53 24.83 2.08 -7.67
CA ALA A 53 23.43 2.12 -8.09
C ALA A 53 22.68 0.81 -7.74
N GLU A 54 23.36 -0.35 -7.79
CA GLU A 54 22.81 -1.63 -7.30
C GLU A 54 22.45 -1.59 -5.80
N LYS A 55 23.02 -0.66 -5.04
CA LYS A 55 22.73 -0.41 -3.63
C LYS A 55 21.81 0.82 -3.41
N GLY A 56 21.28 1.39 -4.49
CA GLY A 56 20.44 2.60 -4.44
C GLY A 56 21.21 3.88 -4.10
N GLN A 57 22.53 3.90 -4.28
CA GLN A 57 23.41 5.02 -3.93
C GLN A 57 24.07 5.63 -5.16
N THR A 58 24.46 6.90 -5.06
CA THR A 58 25.38 7.55 -6.00
C THR A 58 26.69 7.92 -5.30
N ILE A 59 27.71 8.27 -6.08
CA ILE A 59 28.97 8.78 -5.53
C ILE A 59 28.75 10.03 -4.67
N ASN A 60 29.59 10.21 -3.65
CA ASN A 60 29.58 11.34 -2.73
C ASN A 60 28.26 11.55 -1.96
N SER A 61 27.35 10.56 -2.00
CA SER A 61 26.09 10.56 -1.25
C SER A 61 26.02 9.37 -0.29
N PRO A 62 25.76 9.60 1.00
CA PRO A 62 25.53 8.51 1.94
C PRO A 62 24.09 7.97 1.89
N PHE A 63 23.24 8.52 1.01
CA PHE A 63 21.81 8.22 0.99
C PHE A 63 21.49 7.08 0.04
N ILE A 64 20.45 6.33 0.42
CA ILE A 64 19.88 5.23 -0.35
C ILE A 64 18.47 5.64 -0.77
N VAL A 65 18.19 5.62 -2.08
CA VAL A 65 16.84 5.85 -2.61
C VAL A 65 15.87 4.77 -2.11
N GLY A 66 14.63 5.16 -1.80
CA GLY A 66 13.60 4.29 -1.24
C GLY A 66 13.71 4.06 0.28
N GLU A 67 14.85 4.39 0.89
CA GLU A 67 15.09 4.22 2.33
C GLU A 67 15.28 5.54 3.08
N THR A 68 15.99 6.49 2.46
CA THR A 68 16.36 7.75 3.12
C THR A 68 15.20 8.73 3.11
N THR A 69 14.95 9.39 4.25
CA THR A 69 13.98 10.48 4.32
C THR A 69 14.61 11.83 4.00
N ILE A 70 13.84 12.78 3.48
CA ILE A 70 14.32 14.13 3.24
C ILE A 70 14.78 14.83 4.53
N GLN A 71 14.13 14.53 5.66
CA GLN A 71 14.58 15.00 6.98
C GLN A 71 16.01 14.53 7.28
N LYS A 72 16.35 13.28 6.94
CA LYS A 72 17.71 12.76 7.15
C LYS A 72 18.74 13.44 6.23
N VAL A 73 18.33 13.79 5.02
CA VAL A 73 19.15 14.60 4.12
C VAL A 73 19.44 15.96 4.76
N HIS A 74 18.42 16.65 5.30
CA HIS A 74 18.61 17.95 5.95
C HIS A 74 19.47 17.88 7.21
N GLU A 75 19.39 16.79 7.97
CA GLU A 75 20.28 16.59 9.13
C GLU A 75 21.77 16.53 8.74
N LEU A 76 22.07 15.94 7.59
CA LEU A 76 23.45 15.70 7.16
C LEU A 76 24.00 16.82 6.25
N TRP A 77 23.16 17.36 5.36
CA TRP A 77 23.56 18.36 4.35
C TRP A 77 23.02 19.76 4.62
N GLY A 78 22.14 19.93 5.61
CA GLY A 78 21.50 21.22 5.91
C GLY A 78 20.30 21.53 5.00
N ALA A 79 19.89 22.80 4.95
CA ALA A 79 18.82 23.25 4.06
C ALA A 79 19.33 23.31 2.60
N PRO A 80 18.47 23.03 1.61
CA PRO A 80 18.89 23.10 0.22
C PRO A 80 19.03 24.54 -0.27
N ASP A 81 19.82 24.70 -1.33
CA ASP A 81 20.02 25.97 -2.02
C ASP A 81 18.78 26.36 -2.85
N ARG A 82 18.14 25.36 -3.49
CA ARG A 82 16.93 25.55 -4.30
C ARG A 82 15.93 24.42 -4.10
N LYS A 83 14.65 24.74 -4.26
CA LYS A 83 13.56 23.75 -4.31
C LYS A 83 12.72 23.97 -5.56
N SER A 84 12.36 22.90 -6.23
CA SER A 84 11.38 22.89 -7.32
C SER A 84 10.35 21.78 -7.10
N LYS A 85 9.19 21.89 -7.75
CA LYS A 85 8.10 20.93 -7.62
C LYS A 85 7.67 20.47 -9.01
N ASN A 86 7.50 19.17 -9.17
CA ASN A 86 6.95 18.56 -10.39
C ASN A 86 5.92 17.51 -9.99
N GLY A 87 4.62 17.81 -10.20
CA GLY A 87 3.53 16.98 -9.68
C GLY A 87 3.54 16.90 -8.16
N SER A 88 3.53 15.68 -7.61
CA SER A 88 3.67 15.38 -6.18
C SER A 88 5.12 15.40 -5.69
N ALA A 89 6.10 15.30 -6.60
CA ALA A 89 7.51 15.24 -6.25
C ALA A 89 8.10 16.63 -5.99
N ILE A 90 8.99 16.71 -5.00
CA ILE A 90 9.79 17.88 -4.68
C ILE A 90 11.25 17.54 -4.97
N TYR A 91 11.94 18.43 -5.68
CA TYR A 91 13.37 18.32 -5.96
C TYR A 91 14.12 19.42 -5.22
N GLU A 92 15.11 19.02 -4.43
CA GLU A 92 15.92 19.90 -3.59
C GLU A 92 17.39 19.84 -4.04
N GLU A 93 17.96 21.00 -4.38
CA GLU A 93 19.34 21.11 -4.85
C GLU A 93 20.30 21.44 -3.71
N PHE A 94 21.42 20.72 -3.66
CA PHE A 94 22.50 20.87 -2.68
C PHE A 94 23.81 21.11 -3.44
N LEU A 95 24.07 22.38 -3.77
CA LEU A 95 25.18 22.78 -4.64
C LEU A 95 26.55 22.45 -4.04
N SER A 96 26.68 22.49 -2.71
CA SER A 96 27.92 22.12 -2.01
C SER A 96 28.25 20.62 -2.10
N ASN A 97 27.30 19.80 -2.57
CA ASN A 97 27.40 18.36 -2.67
C ASN A 97 27.28 17.85 -4.11
N ASP A 98 27.22 18.77 -5.10
CA ASP A 98 26.98 18.45 -6.52
C ASP A 98 25.78 17.50 -6.72
N ALA A 99 24.71 17.71 -5.93
CA ALA A 99 23.60 16.78 -5.83
C ALA A 99 22.23 17.45 -5.91
N THR A 100 21.27 16.73 -6.49
CA THR A 100 19.84 17.06 -6.40
C THR A 100 19.09 15.85 -5.87
N VAL A 101 18.21 16.07 -4.90
CA VAL A 101 17.44 15.02 -4.23
C VAL A 101 15.96 15.20 -4.55
N GLY A 102 15.39 14.24 -5.27
CA GLY A 102 13.95 14.12 -5.49
C GLY A 102 13.29 13.29 -4.39
N HIS A 103 12.24 13.81 -3.78
CA HIS A 103 11.48 13.13 -2.74
C HIS A 103 9.97 13.32 -2.89
N GLN A 104 9.23 12.35 -2.39
CA GLN A 104 7.77 12.35 -2.31
C GLN A 104 7.35 11.72 -0.98
N SER A 105 6.34 12.28 -0.32
CA SER A 105 5.88 11.82 1.01
C SER A 105 7.04 11.60 2.00
N GLU A 106 7.97 12.56 2.04
CA GLU A 106 9.19 12.59 2.87
C GLU A 106 10.28 11.57 2.54
N VAL A 107 10.12 10.72 1.52
CA VAL A 107 11.10 9.68 1.16
C VAL A 107 11.79 10.04 -0.15
N VAL A 108 13.11 9.89 -0.17
CA VAL A 108 13.97 10.13 -1.32
C VAL A 108 13.81 9.01 -2.34
N PHE A 109 13.47 9.34 -3.59
CA PHE A 109 13.30 8.36 -4.67
C PHE A 109 14.25 8.60 -5.86
N ASP A 110 14.86 9.79 -5.96
CA ASP A 110 15.81 10.16 -7.02
C ASP A 110 16.99 10.89 -6.38
N ILE A 111 18.21 10.43 -6.61
CA ILE A 111 19.42 11.17 -6.26
C ILE A 111 20.21 11.39 -7.55
N ARG A 112 20.39 12.65 -7.90
CA ARG A 112 21.19 13.08 -9.04
C ARG A 112 22.56 13.52 -8.58
N SER A 113 23.59 13.12 -9.30
CA SER A 113 24.96 13.60 -9.08
C SER A 113 25.51 14.22 -10.35
N SER A 114 25.96 15.46 -10.23
CA SER A 114 26.66 16.22 -11.27
C SER A 114 28.14 16.42 -10.92
N SER A 115 28.73 15.48 -10.17
CA SER A 115 30.13 15.51 -9.76
C SER A 115 31.04 15.71 -10.98
N PRO A 116 32.08 16.55 -10.92
CA PRO A 116 32.98 16.80 -12.05
C PRO A 116 33.64 15.52 -12.63
N GLU A 117 33.84 14.49 -11.80
CA GLU A 117 34.38 13.19 -12.23
C GLU A 117 33.42 12.44 -13.16
N ILE A 118 32.10 12.60 -12.96
CA ILE A 118 31.08 12.00 -13.83
C ILE A 118 31.12 12.64 -15.21
N GLN A 119 31.41 13.93 -15.29
CA GLN A 119 31.43 14.69 -16.54
C GLN A 119 32.60 14.32 -17.47
N GLN A 120 33.54 13.50 -16.99
CA GLN A 120 34.62 12.94 -17.81
C GLN A 120 34.21 11.64 -18.52
N ILE A 121 33.10 11.03 -18.13
CA ILE A 121 32.59 9.77 -18.71
C ILE A 121 31.90 10.09 -20.03
N ARG A 122 32.14 9.27 -21.04
CA ARG A 122 31.49 9.32 -22.34
C ARG A 122 30.59 8.11 -22.58
N LEU A 123 29.68 8.24 -23.55
CA LEU A 123 28.71 7.19 -23.89
C LEU A 123 29.37 5.83 -24.16
N GLU A 124 30.48 5.80 -24.90
CA GLU A 124 31.19 4.56 -25.23
C GLU A 124 31.85 3.90 -24.01
N ASP A 125 32.24 4.66 -22.98
CA ASP A 125 32.77 4.10 -21.73
C ASP A 125 31.69 3.31 -20.96
N ILE A 126 30.43 3.73 -21.08
CA ILE A 126 29.29 3.07 -20.45
C ILE A 126 28.96 1.79 -21.23
N LYS A 127 28.93 1.89 -22.56
CA LYS A 127 28.62 0.78 -23.46
C LYS A 127 29.66 -0.33 -23.40
N SER A 128 30.94 0.01 -23.21
CA SER A 128 32.00 -1.00 -23.08
C SER A 128 31.82 -1.88 -21.83
N ILE A 129 31.20 -1.35 -20.77
CA ILE A 129 31.02 -2.06 -19.48
C ILE A 129 29.68 -2.78 -19.38
N LYS A 130 28.57 -2.13 -19.74
CA LYS A 130 27.20 -2.70 -19.57
C LYS A 130 26.44 -2.94 -20.87
N GLY A 131 27.01 -2.58 -22.02
CA GLY A 131 26.32 -2.68 -23.30
C GLY A 131 25.26 -1.59 -23.50
N GLU A 132 24.30 -1.87 -24.37
CA GLU A 132 23.20 -0.94 -24.67
C GLU A 132 22.26 -0.77 -23.46
N ALA A 133 21.69 0.43 -23.32
CA ALA A 133 20.73 0.72 -22.27
C ALA A 133 19.41 -0.03 -22.46
N ASP A 134 18.76 -0.41 -21.36
CA ASP A 134 17.44 -1.06 -21.40
C ASP A 134 16.37 -0.16 -22.01
N LYS A 135 16.47 1.16 -21.75
CA LYS A 135 15.56 2.17 -22.29
C LYS A 135 16.34 3.44 -22.65
N VAL A 136 15.94 4.10 -23.73
CA VAL A 136 16.47 5.41 -24.13
C VAL A 136 15.33 6.40 -24.27
N ARG A 137 15.44 7.57 -23.65
CA ARG A 137 14.44 8.65 -23.74
C ARG A 137 15.10 9.94 -24.22
N SER A 138 14.43 10.65 -25.11
CA SER A 138 14.85 12.01 -25.49
C SER A 138 14.03 13.04 -24.70
N TYR A 139 14.69 14.09 -24.25
CA TYR A 139 14.08 15.25 -23.60
C TYR A 139 14.56 16.50 -24.31
N GLN A 140 13.61 17.32 -24.77
CA GLN A 140 13.90 18.56 -25.45
C GLN A 140 13.00 19.67 -24.93
N ASP A 141 13.60 20.79 -24.54
CA ASP A 141 12.91 22.06 -24.29
C ASP A 141 13.68 23.23 -24.95
N ASP A 142 13.27 24.47 -24.66
CA ASP A 142 13.88 25.67 -25.26
C ASP A 142 15.36 25.87 -24.86
N GLN A 143 15.86 25.14 -23.85
CA GLN A 143 17.20 25.32 -23.28
C GLN A 143 18.09 24.08 -23.40
N VAL A 144 17.53 22.87 -23.50
CA VAL A 144 18.30 21.62 -23.56
C VAL A 144 17.73 20.62 -24.56
N ASP A 145 18.62 19.88 -25.24
CA ASP A 145 18.31 18.69 -26.04
C ASP A 145 19.18 17.52 -25.52
N GLN A 146 18.57 16.65 -24.72
CA GLN A 146 19.24 15.62 -23.96
C GLN A 146 18.69 14.23 -24.26
N THR A 147 19.55 13.24 -24.12
CA THR A 147 19.20 11.83 -24.13
C THR A 147 19.48 11.21 -22.77
N ILE A 148 18.52 10.42 -22.30
CA ILE A 148 18.56 9.69 -21.04
C ILE A 148 18.69 8.21 -21.37
N PHE A 149 19.85 7.63 -21.05
CA PHE A 149 20.10 6.19 -21.16
C PHE A 149 19.83 5.55 -19.80
N ILE A 150 18.87 4.62 -19.76
CA ILE A 150 18.35 4.03 -18.53
C ILE A 150 18.77 2.57 -18.48
N TYR A 151 19.49 2.20 -17.42
CA TYR A 151 19.84 0.82 -17.10
C TYR A 151 19.06 0.39 -15.85
N ASP A 152 18.30 -0.70 -15.95
CA ASP A 152 17.60 -1.34 -14.84
C ASP A 152 18.63 -2.20 -14.08
N VAL A 153 19.28 -1.63 -13.06
CA VAL A 153 20.42 -2.28 -12.36
C VAL A 153 19.99 -3.34 -11.35
N THR A 154 18.78 -3.22 -10.81
CA THR A 154 18.10 -4.24 -10.01
C THR A 154 16.59 -4.21 -10.31
N THR A 155 15.80 -5.05 -9.64
CA THR A 155 14.33 -4.97 -9.69
C THR A 155 13.75 -3.69 -9.13
N ASP A 156 14.54 -2.94 -8.35
CA ASP A 156 14.05 -1.80 -7.57
C ASP A 156 14.78 -0.49 -7.93
N PHE A 157 15.94 -0.57 -8.60
CA PHE A 157 16.80 0.59 -8.90
C PHE A 157 17.15 0.71 -10.37
N GLN A 158 17.19 1.96 -10.83
CA GLN A 158 17.65 2.37 -12.15
C GLN A 158 18.86 3.28 -12.00
N LEU A 159 19.85 3.10 -12.90
CA LEU A 159 20.89 4.09 -13.15
C LEU A 159 20.59 4.78 -14.50
N LYS A 160 20.37 6.08 -14.43
CA LYS A 160 20.09 6.93 -15.59
C LYS A 160 21.32 7.79 -15.88
N TRP A 161 21.76 7.77 -17.13
CA TRP A 161 22.84 8.61 -17.65
C TRP A 161 22.24 9.68 -18.53
N ILE A 162 22.43 10.94 -18.16
CA ILE A 162 21.86 12.09 -18.86
C ILE A 162 23.00 12.82 -19.56
N MET A 163 22.88 13.01 -20.87
CA MET A 163 23.90 13.64 -21.72
C MET A 163 23.23 14.40 -22.87
N PRO A 164 23.95 15.32 -23.55
CA PRO A 164 23.50 15.89 -24.81
C PRO A 164 23.11 14.80 -25.81
N LYS A 165 22.11 15.06 -26.65
CA LYS A 165 21.71 14.12 -27.69
C LYS A 165 22.89 13.83 -28.64
N PRO A 166 23.30 12.56 -28.84
CA PRO A 166 24.34 12.21 -29.80
C PRO A 166 23.99 12.70 -31.21
N THR A 167 24.97 13.25 -31.93
CA THR A 167 24.82 13.79 -33.30
C THR A 167 25.87 13.19 -34.24
N GLU A 168 25.77 13.47 -35.54
CA GLU A 168 26.84 13.08 -36.48
C GLU A 168 28.17 13.79 -36.19
N GLU A 169 28.13 15.01 -35.65
CA GLU A 169 29.34 15.79 -35.31
C GLU A 169 29.95 15.38 -33.96
N GLU A 170 29.11 14.96 -33.01
CA GLU A 170 29.52 14.44 -31.70
C GLU A 170 28.70 13.19 -31.36
N PRO A 171 29.13 12.00 -31.82
CA PRO A 171 28.42 10.75 -31.57
C PRO A 171 28.67 10.18 -30.17
N ASN A 172 29.67 10.69 -29.44
CA ASN A 172 30.09 10.17 -28.14
C ASN A 172 30.14 11.29 -27.06
N PRO A 173 28.98 11.87 -26.72
CA PRO A 173 28.90 13.01 -25.82
C PRO A 173 29.32 12.65 -24.39
N GLU A 174 29.78 13.66 -23.67
CA GLU A 174 30.08 13.59 -22.23
C GLU A 174 28.79 13.55 -21.40
N VAL A 175 28.84 12.82 -20.29
CA VAL A 175 27.74 12.75 -19.32
C VAL A 175 27.57 14.12 -18.65
N HIS A 176 26.35 14.64 -18.63
CA HIS A 176 26.05 15.86 -17.89
C HIS A 176 25.88 15.55 -16.39
N HIS A 177 25.09 14.52 -16.08
CA HIS A 177 24.87 14.02 -14.73
C HIS A 177 24.29 12.60 -14.77
N ILE A 178 24.32 11.92 -13.63
CA ILE A 178 23.59 10.66 -13.44
C ILE A 178 22.44 10.84 -12.47
N SER A 179 21.48 9.91 -12.52
CA SER A 179 20.40 9.79 -11.56
C SER A 179 20.28 8.32 -11.14
N VAL A 180 20.41 8.08 -9.84
CA VAL A 180 20.04 6.81 -9.23
C VAL A 180 18.61 6.96 -8.74
N PHE A 181 17.74 6.10 -9.25
CA PHE A 181 16.31 6.27 -9.14
C PHE A 181 15.66 4.96 -8.69
N THR A 182 14.71 5.06 -7.77
CA THR A 182 13.77 3.99 -7.49
C THR A 182 12.37 4.48 -7.82
N GLU A 183 11.53 3.59 -8.32
CA GLU A 183 10.11 3.92 -8.39
C GLU A 183 9.57 4.01 -6.97
N PHE A 184 9.16 5.22 -6.59
CA PHE A 184 8.55 5.49 -5.29
C PHE A 184 7.27 4.68 -5.05
N GLU A 185 6.70 4.14 -6.12
CA GLU A 185 5.57 3.23 -6.11
C GLU A 185 5.98 2.05 -7.01
N LYS A 186 6.10 0.83 -6.48
CA LYS A 186 5.90 -0.35 -7.34
C LYS A 186 4.46 -0.24 -7.81
N ASP A 187 4.26 0.41 -8.95
CA ASP A 187 2.96 0.82 -9.43
C ASP A 187 2.25 -0.43 -9.96
N PHE A 188 1.65 -1.21 -9.04
CA PHE A 188 0.87 -2.37 -9.44
C PHE A 188 -0.35 -1.87 -10.21
N SER A 189 -0.42 -2.21 -11.50
CA SER A 189 -1.50 -1.78 -12.37
C SER A 189 -2.46 -2.95 -12.64
N LEU A 190 -3.70 -2.61 -13.00
CA LEU A 190 -4.68 -3.63 -13.36
C LEU A 190 -4.21 -4.48 -14.56
N SER A 191 -3.46 -3.89 -15.50
CA SER A 191 -2.94 -4.57 -16.68
C SER A 191 -1.87 -5.61 -16.37
N ASP A 192 -1.26 -5.56 -15.18
CA ASP A 192 -0.22 -6.52 -14.77
C ASP A 192 -0.80 -7.79 -14.15
N LEU A 193 -2.11 -7.82 -13.91
CA LEU A 193 -2.79 -8.92 -13.22
C LEU A 193 -3.48 -9.86 -14.22
N SER A 194 -3.23 -11.16 -14.08
CA SER A 194 -4.05 -12.20 -14.72
C SER A 194 -5.49 -12.17 -14.17
N LEU A 195 -6.41 -12.86 -14.85
CA LEU A 195 -7.79 -12.99 -14.36
C LEU A 195 -7.84 -13.61 -12.96
N GLU A 196 -7.04 -14.65 -12.72
CA GLU A 196 -6.95 -15.33 -11.43
C GLU A 196 -6.38 -14.40 -10.35
N GLU A 197 -5.36 -13.61 -10.68
CA GLU A 197 -4.82 -12.58 -9.77
C GLU A 197 -5.88 -11.52 -9.44
N LYS A 198 -6.64 -11.06 -10.45
CA LYS A 198 -7.75 -10.11 -10.26
C LYS A 198 -8.82 -10.69 -9.33
N VAL A 199 -9.26 -11.94 -9.55
CA VAL A 199 -10.25 -12.61 -8.68
C VAL A 199 -9.68 -12.83 -7.28
N GLY A 200 -8.40 -13.20 -7.16
CA GLY A 200 -7.69 -13.28 -5.88
C GLY A 200 -7.78 -11.98 -5.10
N GLN A 201 -7.52 -10.84 -5.74
CA GLN A 201 -7.63 -9.52 -5.10
C GLN A 201 -9.02 -9.21 -4.54
N MET A 202 -10.08 -9.83 -5.07
CA MET A 202 -11.45 -9.69 -4.58
C MET A 202 -11.78 -10.59 -3.37
N ILE A 203 -10.81 -11.34 -2.83
CA ILE A 203 -11.01 -12.22 -1.69
C ILE A 203 -10.29 -11.68 -0.45
N PHE A 204 -11.01 -11.66 0.67
CA PHE A 204 -10.45 -11.43 2.00
C PHE A 204 -10.57 -12.73 2.79
N ALA A 205 -9.46 -13.37 3.10
CA ALA A 205 -9.44 -14.72 3.67
C ALA A 205 -9.04 -14.71 5.15
N GLY A 206 -9.66 -15.53 5.98
CA GLY A 206 -9.15 -15.79 7.34
C GLY A 206 -8.25 -17.02 7.39
N ILE A 207 -7.39 -17.06 8.41
CA ILE A 207 -6.38 -18.12 8.58
C ILE A 207 -6.50 -18.80 9.95
N LYS A 208 -5.98 -20.02 10.07
CA LYS A 208 -5.99 -20.79 11.32
C LYS A 208 -4.64 -20.75 12.02
N GLY A 209 -4.68 -20.79 13.35
CA GLY A 209 -3.48 -20.89 14.18
C GLY A 209 -2.78 -19.57 14.42
N THR A 210 -1.67 -19.64 15.15
CA THR A 210 -0.82 -18.50 15.55
C THR A 210 0.37 -18.30 14.63
N ASP A 211 0.51 -19.13 13.61
CA ASP A 211 1.67 -19.19 12.72
C ASP A 211 1.20 -19.51 11.29
N ILE A 212 2.04 -19.21 10.30
CA ILE A 212 1.73 -19.50 8.90
C ILE A 212 1.69 -21.02 8.67
N THR A 213 0.56 -21.50 8.13
CA THR A 213 0.39 -22.92 7.75
C THR A 213 0.59 -23.11 6.25
N ASN A 214 0.71 -24.37 5.78
CA ASN A 214 0.72 -24.65 4.34
C ASN A 214 -0.55 -24.18 3.63
N GLU A 215 -1.70 -24.20 4.31
CA GLU A 215 -2.94 -23.64 3.77
C GLU A 215 -2.83 -22.13 3.64
N THR A 216 -2.30 -21.44 4.65
CA THR A 216 -2.04 -20.00 4.61
C THR A 216 -1.10 -19.62 3.46
N LYS A 217 -0.03 -20.38 3.25
CA LYS A 217 0.88 -20.16 2.11
C LYS A 217 0.18 -20.29 0.77
N LYS A 218 -0.73 -21.26 0.61
CA LYS A 218 -1.52 -21.39 -0.62
C LYS A 218 -2.49 -20.22 -0.81
N ILE A 219 -3.11 -19.74 0.27
CA ILE A 219 -3.98 -18.55 0.24
C ILE A 219 -3.18 -17.33 -0.29
N ILE A 220 -1.95 -17.14 0.18
CA ILE A 220 -1.13 -15.97 -0.17
C ILE A 220 -0.44 -16.17 -1.53
N SER A 221 0.35 -17.23 -1.68
CA SER A 221 1.27 -17.39 -2.81
C SER A 221 0.65 -18.07 -4.03
N THR A 222 -0.42 -18.84 -3.86
CA THR A 222 -1.11 -19.51 -4.99
C THR A 222 -2.37 -18.77 -5.39
N HIS A 223 -3.20 -18.41 -4.41
CA HIS A 223 -4.48 -17.74 -4.66
C HIS A 223 -4.39 -16.22 -4.66
N GLN A 224 -3.24 -15.66 -4.23
CA GLN A 224 -2.90 -14.24 -4.31
C GLN A 224 -4.05 -13.33 -3.83
N VAL A 225 -4.60 -13.70 -2.68
CA VAL A 225 -5.77 -13.02 -2.12
C VAL A 225 -5.52 -11.54 -1.89
N GLY A 226 -6.58 -10.73 -1.89
CA GLY A 226 -6.49 -9.29 -1.66
C GLY A 226 -6.20 -8.92 -0.21
N GLY A 227 -6.65 -9.75 0.74
CA GLY A 227 -6.45 -9.49 2.16
C GLY A 227 -6.56 -10.71 3.07
N ILE A 228 -6.04 -10.55 4.29
CA ILE A 228 -6.09 -11.52 5.38
C ILE A 228 -6.77 -10.90 6.60
N ILE A 229 -7.79 -11.56 7.14
CA ILE A 229 -8.42 -11.20 8.42
C ILE A 229 -7.88 -12.08 9.55
N LEU A 230 -7.51 -11.46 10.67
CA LEU A 230 -7.10 -12.14 11.89
C LEU A 230 -8.15 -11.97 12.99
N PHE A 231 -8.31 -13.03 13.78
CA PHE A 231 -9.19 -13.10 14.94
C PHE A 231 -8.39 -13.25 16.22
N LYS A 232 -9.09 -13.15 17.36
CA LYS A 232 -8.50 -13.32 18.70
C LYS A 232 -7.72 -14.63 18.86
N ASP A 233 -8.13 -15.69 18.17
CA ASP A 233 -7.43 -16.97 18.25
C ASP A 233 -6.08 -17.00 17.53
N ASN A 234 -5.84 -16.06 16.61
CA ASN A 234 -4.57 -15.88 15.93
C ASN A 234 -3.57 -15.03 16.75
N LEU A 235 -4.07 -14.20 17.69
CA LEU A 235 -3.31 -13.15 18.38
C LEU A 235 -3.21 -13.46 19.89
N LYS A 236 -2.15 -14.15 20.32
CA LYS A 236 -2.00 -14.60 21.71
C LYS A 236 -1.23 -13.64 22.60
N ASN A 237 -0.17 -13.02 22.06
CA ASN A 237 0.67 -12.04 22.73
C ASN A 237 1.26 -11.08 21.68
N ALA A 238 1.83 -9.96 22.14
CA ALA A 238 2.32 -8.90 21.27
C ALA A 238 3.39 -9.40 20.28
N ASN A 239 4.43 -10.06 20.78
CA ASN A 239 5.55 -10.55 19.97
C ASN A 239 5.13 -11.59 18.93
N GLN A 240 4.27 -12.54 19.31
CA GLN A 240 3.75 -13.56 18.39
C GLN A 240 2.85 -12.93 17.32
N SER A 241 2.02 -11.94 17.69
CA SER A 241 1.14 -11.26 16.74
C SER A 241 1.94 -10.52 15.65
N VAL A 242 2.98 -9.79 16.05
CA VAL A 242 3.90 -9.13 15.12
C VAL A 242 4.63 -10.15 14.25
N SER A 243 5.11 -11.24 14.84
CA SER A 243 5.78 -12.33 14.10
C SER A 243 4.87 -12.96 13.05
N LEU A 244 3.59 -13.20 13.37
CA LEU A 244 2.61 -13.73 12.43
C LEU A 244 2.37 -12.77 11.27
N LEU A 245 2.16 -11.48 11.54
CA LEU A 245 1.94 -10.46 10.50
C LEU A 245 3.18 -10.30 9.60
N ASN A 246 4.37 -10.29 10.18
CA ASN A 246 5.62 -10.24 9.42
C ASN A 246 5.80 -11.49 8.55
N ALA A 247 5.45 -12.68 9.05
CA ALA A 247 5.49 -13.91 8.26
C ALA A 247 4.49 -13.89 7.08
N ILE A 248 3.29 -13.32 7.28
CA ILE A 248 2.30 -13.12 6.21
C ILE A 248 2.84 -12.15 5.15
N LYS A 249 3.41 -11.01 5.56
CA LYS A 249 4.04 -10.03 4.65
C LYS A 249 5.22 -10.64 3.89
N GLN A 250 6.05 -11.42 4.58
CA GLN A 250 7.18 -12.11 3.98
C GLN A 250 6.73 -13.11 2.91
N GLU A 251 5.70 -13.91 3.19
CA GLU A 251 5.15 -14.85 2.20
C GLU A 251 4.60 -14.12 0.96
N ASN A 252 4.08 -12.90 1.14
CA ASN A 252 3.55 -12.08 0.04
C ASN A 252 4.63 -11.32 -0.77
N THR A 253 5.92 -11.40 -0.40
CA THR A 253 7.01 -10.61 -1.02
C THR A 253 7.12 -10.79 -2.54
N ASN A 254 6.79 -11.99 -3.05
CA ASN A 254 6.86 -12.30 -4.48
C ASN A 254 5.60 -11.93 -5.27
N ASN A 255 4.54 -11.49 -4.58
CA ASN A 255 3.30 -11.06 -5.24
C ASN A 255 3.38 -9.57 -5.61
N LYS A 256 2.71 -9.20 -6.71
CA LYS A 256 2.73 -7.83 -7.23
C LYS A 256 2.05 -6.83 -6.31
N VAL A 257 1.02 -7.27 -5.58
CA VAL A 257 0.14 -6.40 -4.77
C VAL A 257 0.30 -6.72 -3.28
N PRO A 258 0.51 -5.72 -2.40
CA PRO A 258 0.52 -5.92 -0.95
C PRO A 258 -0.85 -6.36 -0.42
N LEU A 259 -0.88 -7.04 0.73
CA LEU A 259 -2.12 -7.49 1.36
C LEU A 259 -2.80 -6.39 2.17
N PHE A 260 -4.13 -6.37 2.15
CA PHE A 260 -4.87 -5.83 3.29
C PHE A 260 -4.69 -6.79 4.48
N LEU A 261 -4.38 -6.26 5.65
CA LEU A 261 -4.21 -6.99 6.90
C LEU A 261 -5.23 -6.40 7.88
N GLY A 262 -6.33 -7.14 8.06
CA GLY A 262 -7.53 -6.70 8.76
C GLY A 262 -7.76 -7.39 10.09
N VAL A 263 -8.43 -6.69 11.01
CA VAL A 263 -8.91 -7.21 12.30
C VAL A 263 -10.13 -6.41 12.76
N ASP A 264 -10.99 -6.99 13.59
CA ASP A 264 -12.09 -6.28 14.26
C ASP A 264 -11.60 -5.68 15.60
N GLU A 265 -11.05 -4.45 15.58
CA GLU A 265 -10.66 -3.73 16.79
C GLU A 265 -11.58 -2.52 17.02
N GLU A 266 -12.79 -2.77 17.53
CA GLU A 266 -13.81 -1.71 17.73
C GLU A 266 -13.67 -1.00 19.09
N GLY A 267 -12.93 -1.61 20.03
CA GLY A 267 -12.96 -1.27 21.45
C GLY A 267 -13.98 -2.11 22.25
N GLY A 268 -14.05 -1.85 23.56
CA GLY A 268 -14.99 -2.55 24.44
C GLY A 268 -14.80 -4.07 24.46
N ARG A 269 -15.85 -4.81 24.10
CA ARG A 269 -15.80 -6.29 24.02
C ARG A 269 -15.27 -6.82 22.69
N ILE A 270 -15.24 -5.99 21.65
CA ILE A 270 -14.69 -6.34 20.34
C ILE A 270 -13.28 -5.76 20.26
N SER A 271 -12.41 -6.32 21.09
CA SER A 271 -10.97 -6.08 21.08
C SER A 271 -10.22 -7.41 20.94
N ARG A 272 -9.20 -7.42 20.09
CA ARG A 272 -8.46 -8.58 19.59
C ARG A 272 -6.98 -8.45 19.88
N LEU A 273 -6.43 -7.23 19.87
CA LEU A 273 -5.04 -6.98 20.17
C LEU A 273 -4.71 -7.39 21.62
N PRO A 274 -3.66 -8.19 21.84
CA PRO A 274 -3.28 -8.65 23.17
C PRO A 274 -2.52 -7.56 23.95
N GLU A 275 -2.57 -7.65 25.29
CA GLU A 275 -1.75 -6.86 26.23
C GLU A 275 -2.00 -5.34 26.27
N LEU A 276 -2.97 -4.84 25.50
CA LEU A 276 -3.40 -3.45 25.52
C LEU A 276 -4.50 -3.20 26.55
N THR A 277 -4.50 -1.97 27.06
CA THR A 277 -5.54 -1.47 27.96
C THR A 277 -6.83 -1.33 27.18
N LYS A 278 -7.93 -1.88 27.73
CA LYS A 278 -9.22 -1.83 27.06
C LYS A 278 -9.70 -0.38 26.86
N LEU A 279 -10.03 -0.07 25.62
CA LEU A 279 -10.75 1.12 25.22
C LEU A 279 -12.23 1.04 25.63
N PRO A 280 -12.90 2.18 25.82
CA PRO A 280 -14.34 2.22 26.14
C PRO A 280 -15.20 1.56 25.06
N THR A 281 -16.42 1.19 25.41
CA THR A 281 -17.41 0.77 24.40
C THR A 281 -17.90 1.97 23.59
N ASN A 282 -18.43 1.75 22.39
CA ASN A 282 -19.05 2.83 21.61
C ASN A 282 -20.24 3.44 22.35
N GLU A 283 -21.00 2.66 23.12
CA GLU A 283 -22.09 3.16 23.96
C GLU A 283 -21.57 4.11 25.06
N GLU A 284 -20.42 3.81 25.68
CA GLU A 284 -19.78 4.71 26.65
C GLU A 284 -19.33 6.01 25.99
N LEU A 285 -18.82 5.96 24.75
CA LEU A 285 -18.50 7.16 23.96
C LEU A 285 -19.75 7.96 23.61
N GLY A 286 -20.82 7.28 23.22
CA GLY A 286 -22.16 7.84 23.01
C GLY A 286 -22.70 8.61 24.20
N LYS A 287 -22.64 8.00 25.39
CA LYS A 287 -23.07 8.62 26.65
C LYS A 287 -22.26 9.87 27.01
N ARG A 288 -20.98 9.92 26.62
CA ARG A 288 -20.13 11.10 26.82
C ARG A 288 -20.43 12.20 25.81
N ASN A 289 -20.84 11.84 24.59
CA ASN A 289 -21.09 12.74 23.47
C ASN A 289 -19.96 13.77 23.27
N ASP A 290 -18.72 13.26 23.24
CA ASP A 290 -17.52 14.06 23.02
C ASP A 290 -16.88 13.67 21.69
N ILE A 291 -17.11 14.54 20.69
CA ILE A 291 -16.60 14.44 19.32
C ILE A 291 -15.06 14.32 19.31
N SER A 292 -14.37 15.10 20.14
CA SER A 292 -12.90 15.09 20.20
C SER A 292 -12.39 13.79 20.82
N LEU A 293 -13.07 13.28 21.85
CA LEU A 293 -12.76 11.98 22.41
C LEU A 293 -12.93 10.87 21.37
N SER A 294 -14.03 10.85 20.60
CA SER A 294 -14.25 9.83 19.57
C SER A 294 -13.15 9.81 18.51
N TYR A 295 -12.73 11.00 18.02
CA TYR A 295 -11.57 11.13 17.14
C TYR A 295 -10.30 10.57 17.76
N ASN A 296 -10.00 10.91 19.02
CA ASN A 296 -8.81 10.44 19.70
C ASN A 296 -8.82 8.93 19.97
N ILE A 297 -9.99 8.33 20.21
CA ILE A 297 -10.12 6.87 20.30
C ILE A 297 -9.85 6.24 18.94
N GLY A 298 -10.43 6.78 17.85
CA GLY A 298 -10.10 6.32 16.49
C GLY A 298 -8.60 6.41 16.19
N LYS A 299 -7.96 7.51 16.61
CA LYS A 299 -6.51 7.68 16.49
C LYS A 299 -5.72 6.64 17.29
N LEU A 300 -6.16 6.28 18.50
CA LEU A 300 -5.54 5.22 19.27
C LEU A 300 -5.67 3.86 18.58
N LEU A 301 -6.87 3.51 18.09
CA LEU A 301 -7.09 2.29 17.31
C LEU A 301 -6.13 2.21 16.11
N GLY A 302 -6.04 3.28 15.31
CA GLY A 302 -5.12 3.36 14.19
C GLY A 302 -3.65 3.20 14.61
N LYS A 303 -3.23 3.87 15.70
CA LYS A 303 -1.86 3.78 16.23
C LYS A 303 -1.54 2.36 16.72
N GLU A 304 -2.46 1.73 17.44
CA GLU A 304 -2.32 0.36 17.95
C GLU A 304 -2.16 -0.63 16.79
N LEU A 305 -3.04 -0.55 15.78
CA LEU A 305 -3.04 -1.45 14.63
C LEU A 305 -1.78 -1.28 13.77
N SER A 306 -1.39 -0.05 13.47
CA SER A 306 -0.17 0.26 12.73
C SER A 306 1.07 -0.29 13.45
N ALA A 307 1.13 -0.14 14.79
CA ALA A 307 2.23 -0.64 15.60
C ALA A 307 2.33 -2.18 15.65
N PHE A 308 1.21 -2.89 15.45
CA PHE A 308 1.21 -4.36 15.27
C PHE A 308 1.48 -4.78 13.82
N GLY A 309 1.36 -3.85 12.86
CA GLY A 309 1.60 -4.09 11.44
C GLY A 309 0.33 -4.41 10.63
N PHE A 310 -0.85 -4.20 11.21
CA PHE A 310 -2.13 -4.17 10.49
C PHE A 310 -2.25 -2.87 9.69
N ASN A 311 -3.13 -2.88 8.67
CA ASN A 311 -3.37 -1.70 7.83
C ASN A 311 -4.86 -1.47 7.51
N LEU A 312 -5.75 -2.32 8.04
CA LEU A 312 -7.19 -2.20 7.89
C LEU A 312 -7.86 -2.55 9.23
N ASP A 313 -8.83 -1.75 9.63
CA ASP A 313 -9.67 -1.98 10.80
C ASP A 313 -11.12 -2.12 10.37
N PHE A 314 -11.79 -3.17 10.84
CA PHE A 314 -13.22 -3.31 10.70
C PHE A 314 -13.95 -2.46 11.74
N ALA A 315 -13.72 -1.16 11.73
CA ALA A 315 -14.36 -0.16 12.58
C ALA A 315 -14.41 1.18 11.83
N PRO A 316 -15.36 2.07 12.14
CA PRO A 316 -16.35 2.00 13.22
C PRO A 316 -17.66 1.28 12.88
N VAL A 317 -18.40 0.89 13.92
CA VAL A 317 -19.80 0.47 13.81
C VAL A 317 -20.70 1.71 13.72
N LEU A 318 -21.45 1.83 12.64
CA LEU A 318 -22.42 2.90 12.37
C LEU A 318 -23.87 2.45 12.52
N ASP A 319 -24.11 1.25 13.06
CA ASP A 319 -25.45 0.78 13.37
C ASP A 319 -26.09 1.63 14.48
N ILE A 320 -27.34 2.03 14.28
CA ILE A 320 -28.15 2.70 15.30
C ILE A 320 -28.86 1.62 16.11
N ASN A 321 -28.58 1.51 17.41
CA ASN A 321 -29.17 0.46 18.26
C ASN A 321 -30.63 0.79 18.64
N SER A 322 -31.49 0.85 17.63
CA SER A 322 -32.91 1.24 17.73
C SER A 322 -33.78 0.17 18.38
N ASN A 323 -33.38 -1.11 18.31
CA ASN A 323 -34.04 -2.20 19.00
C ASN A 323 -33.34 -2.49 20.36
N PRO A 324 -34.01 -2.29 21.51
CA PRO A 324 -33.41 -2.55 22.82
C PRO A 324 -33.12 -4.04 23.08
N ASP A 325 -33.79 -4.94 22.35
CA ASP A 325 -33.59 -6.39 22.45
C ASP A 325 -32.51 -6.89 21.48
N ASN A 326 -31.76 -6.00 20.82
CA ASN A 326 -30.72 -6.39 19.87
C ASN A 326 -29.58 -7.16 20.57
N PRO A 327 -29.34 -8.43 20.19
CA PRO A 327 -28.37 -9.27 20.89
C PRO A 327 -26.92 -9.08 20.40
N ILE A 328 -26.71 -8.40 19.26
CA ILE A 328 -25.39 -8.33 18.59
C ILE A 328 -24.77 -6.94 18.68
N ILE A 329 -25.53 -5.88 18.41
CA ILE A 329 -25.02 -4.51 18.34
C ILE A 329 -24.88 -3.99 19.77
N GLY A 330 -25.98 -3.63 20.44
CA GLY A 330 -25.96 -3.22 21.85
C GLY A 330 -24.88 -2.18 22.14
N ASP A 331 -23.93 -2.52 23.00
CA ASP A 331 -22.81 -1.67 23.42
C ASP A 331 -21.79 -1.33 22.31
N ARG A 332 -21.87 -1.98 21.14
CA ARG A 332 -21.07 -1.68 19.94
C ARG A 332 -21.58 -0.47 19.17
N SER A 333 -22.81 -0.04 19.38
CA SER A 333 -23.32 1.21 18.79
C SER A 333 -23.01 2.40 19.69
N PHE A 334 -22.85 3.57 19.09
CA PHE A 334 -22.78 4.83 19.81
C PHE A 334 -24.13 5.24 20.43
N GLY A 335 -25.26 4.67 20.00
CA GLY A 335 -26.55 4.97 20.63
C GLY A 335 -27.74 4.67 19.74
N THR A 336 -28.87 5.26 20.11
CA THR A 336 -30.17 5.08 19.44
C THR A 336 -30.53 6.25 18.51
N ASP A 337 -29.71 7.30 18.47
CA ASP A 337 -29.94 8.52 17.70
C ASP A 337 -29.01 8.57 16.47
N ALA A 338 -29.58 8.88 15.30
CA ALA A 338 -28.86 8.83 14.03
C ALA A 338 -27.76 9.91 13.93
N GLU A 339 -28.00 11.11 14.44
CA GLU A 339 -27.02 12.20 14.38
C GLU A 339 -25.88 11.94 15.35
N LEU A 340 -26.16 11.48 16.57
CA LEU A 340 -25.12 11.07 17.52
C LEU A 340 -24.22 9.97 16.96
N VAL A 341 -24.82 8.93 16.37
CA VAL A 341 -24.06 7.81 15.75
C VAL A 341 -23.24 8.32 14.56
N SER A 342 -23.79 9.20 13.74
CA SER A 342 -23.08 9.83 12.63
C SER A 342 -21.89 10.65 13.12
N GLU A 343 -22.09 11.58 14.05
CA GLU A 343 -21.05 12.48 14.51
C GLU A 343 -19.89 11.71 15.16
N LEU A 344 -20.19 10.84 16.12
CA LEU A 344 -19.14 10.12 16.84
C LEU A 344 -18.47 9.05 15.98
N GLY A 345 -19.25 8.27 15.23
CA GLY A 345 -18.71 7.24 14.33
C GLY A 345 -17.78 7.83 13.28
N LEU A 346 -18.16 8.94 12.65
CA LEU A 346 -17.32 9.56 11.61
C LEU A 346 -16.04 10.19 12.16
N GLN A 347 -16.06 10.68 13.40
CA GLN A 347 -14.82 11.11 14.04
C GLN A 347 -13.89 9.93 14.33
N MET A 348 -14.42 8.80 14.78
CA MET A 348 -13.62 7.58 14.97
C MET A 348 -13.02 7.10 13.64
N MET A 349 -13.82 7.06 12.57
CA MET A 349 -13.33 6.76 11.20
C MET A 349 -12.16 7.66 10.81
N LYS A 350 -12.31 8.98 10.95
CA LYS A 350 -11.25 9.96 10.63
C LYS A 350 -10.01 9.78 11.51
N GLY A 351 -10.19 9.44 12.78
CA GLY A 351 -9.11 9.12 13.70
C GLY A 351 -8.29 7.93 13.22
N ILE A 352 -8.94 6.82 12.86
CA ILE A 352 -8.29 5.61 12.32
C ILE A 352 -7.52 5.95 11.04
N GLN A 353 -8.18 6.65 10.11
CA GLN A 353 -7.56 7.07 8.84
C GLN A 353 -6.35 7.98 9.03
N SER A 354 -6.32 8.81 10.08
CA SER A 354 -5.20 9.73 10.37
C SER A 354 -3.88 9.01 10.68
N GLU A 355 -3.93 7.74 11.06
CA GLU A 355 -2.76 6.90 11.35
C GLU A 355 -2.42 5.94 10.20
N GLN A 356 -2.88 6.24 8.98
CA GLN A 356 -2.68 5.41 7.77
C GLN A 356 -3.25 3.98 7.90
N VAL A 357 -4.33 3.83 8.66
CA VAL A 357 -5.12 2.59 8.72
C VAL A 357 -6.44 2.79 7.98
N ILE A 358 -6.81 1.83 7.14
CA ILE A 358 -8.05 1.85 6.36
C ILE A 358 -9.21 1.52 7.30
N SER A 359 -10.17 2.42 7.39
CA SER A 359 -11.39 2.21 8.19
C SER A 359 -12.50 1.59 7.34
N VAL A 360 -13.26 0.66 7.95
CA VAL A 360 -14.44 0.03 7.35
C VAL A 360 -15.68 0.38 8.17
N ILE A 361 -16.60 1.15 7.58
CA ILE A 361 -17.88 1.45 8.22
C ILE A 361 -18.87 0.28 8.06
N LYS A 362 -19.57 -0.09 9.15
CA LYS A 362 -20.40 -1.31 9.18
C LYS A 362 -21.61 -1.22 10.11
N HIS A 363 -22.67 -2.01 9.95
CA HIS A 363 -22.89 -3.02 8.90
C HIS A 363 -24.03 -2.55 8.00
N PHE A 364 -23.70 -2.07 6.80
CA PHE A 364 -24.69 -1.55 5.86
C PHE A 364 -25.74 -2.64 5.52
N PRO A 365 -27.04 -2.33 5.42
CA PRO A 365 -27.68 -1.01 5.51
C PRO A 365 -28.13 -0.63 6.93
N GLY A 366 -27.67 -1.30 7.98
CA GLY A 366 -28.02 -1.05 9.38
C GLY A 366 -28.54 -2.29 10.10
N HIS A 367 -27.78 -2.81 11.05
CA HIS A 367 -28.06 -4.05 11.81
C HIS A 367 -28.72 -3.79 13.18
N GLY A 368 -28.79 -2.54 13.61
CA GLY A 368 -29.19 -2.19 14.97
C GLY A 368 -30.68 -2.41 15.33
N ASP A 369 -31.55 -2.69 14.35
CA ASP A 369 -32.96 -3.02 14.57
C ASP A 369 -33.27 -4.54 14.59
N THR A 370 -32.24 -5.40 14.58
CA THR A 370 -32.45 -6.86 14.58
C THR A 370 -32.73 -7.42 15.98
N ALA A 371 -33.58 -8.45 16.05
CA ALA A 371 -33.86 -9.20 17.29
C ALA A 371 -33.17 -10.59 17.31
N VAL A 372 -32.42 -10.93 16.27
CA VAL A 372 -31.84 -12.25 16.05
C VAL A 372 -30.37 -12.12 15.70
N ASP A 373 -29.56 -13.07 16.19
CA ASP A 373 -28.12 -13.11 15.98
C ASP A 373 -27.77 -13.67 14.58
N SER A 374 -27.17 -12.85 13.70
CA SER A 374 -26.71 -13.25 12.36
C SER A 374 -25.68 -14.38 12.35
N HIS A 375 -24.96 -14.62 13.47
CA HIS A 375 -24.08 -15.78 13.60
C HIS A 375 -24.85 -17.09 13.73
N LYS A 376 -26.15 -17.03 14.04
CA LYS A 376 -27.02 -18.18 14.30
C LYS A 376 -28.05 -18.36 13.20
N GLU A 377 -28.76 -17.30 12.83
CA GLU A 377 -29.88 -17.31 11.88
C GLU A 377 -29.91 -15.99 11.09
N LEU A 378 -30.55 -15.99 9.92
CA LEU A 378 -30.64 -14.79 9.09
C LEU A 378 -31.56 -13.74 9.73
N PRO A 379 -31.06 -12.56 10.14
CA PRO A 379 -31.91 -11.49 10.65
C PRO A 379 -32.83 -10.94 9.57
N ILE A 380 -34.07 -10.64 9.95
CA ILE A 380 -35.09 -10.09 9.05
C ILE A 380 -35.56 -8.76 9.62
N ILE A 381 -35.47 -7.70 8.82
CA ILE A 381 -35.99 -6.37 9.17
C ILE A 381 -37.17 -6.05 8.24
N GLN A 382 -38.33 -5.73 8.83
CA GLN A 382 -39.56 -5.46 8.09
C GLN A 382 -39.74 -3.98 7.75
N LYS A 383 -38.66 -3.33 7.27
CA LYS A 383 -38.64 -1.90 6.90
C LYS A 383 -38.61 -1.72 5.38
N SER A 384 -39.33 -0.70 4.93
CA SER A 384 -39.28 -0.19 3.56
C SER A 384 -38.02 0.67 3.36
N LEU A 385 -37.67 0.91 2.10
CA LEU A 385 -36.52 1.76 1.77
C LEU A 385 -36.67 3.20 2.32
N ALA A 386 -37.89 3.75 2.34
CA ALA A 386 -38.16 5.07 2.91
C ALA A 386 -37.93 5.10 4.44
N GLU A 387 -38.28 4.03 5.14
CA GLU A 387 -38.01 3.89 6.58
C GLU A 387 -36.49 3.79 6.84
N LEU A 388 -35.74 3.04 6.03
CA LEU A 388 -34.27 2.98 6.14
C LEU A 388 -33.61 4.34 5.88
N HIS A 389 -34.05 5.09 4.86
CA HIS A 389 -33.58 6.46 4.60
C HIS A 389 -33.84 7.43 5.75
N ALA A 390 -34.90 7.19 6.51
CA ALA A 390 -35.28 8.04 7.64
C ALA A 390 -34.51 7.72 8.93
N LEU A 391 -33.74 6.62 8.99
CA LEU A 391 -33.00 6.22 10.19
C LEU A 391 -31.68 5.52 9.86
N GLU A 392 -31.71 4.24 9.49
CA GLU A 392 -30.50 3.40 9.39
C GLU A 392 -29.46 3.89 8.37
N LEU A 393 -29.89 4.48 7.26
CA LEU A 393 -28.98 4.92 6.19
C LEU A 393 -28.31 6.27 6.49
N ILE A 394 -28.77 7.03 7.48
CA ILE A 394 -28.26 8.38 7.77
C ILE A 394 -26.75 8.34 8.07
N PRO A 395 -26.23 7.51 8.99
CA PRO A 395 -24.79 7.45 9.27
C PRO A 395 -23.96 7.00 8.06
N PHE A 396 -24.46 6.05 7.26
CA PHE A 396 -23.75 5.57 6.07
C PHE A 396 -23.69 6.62 4.98
N LYS A 397 -24.79 7.36 4.73
CA LYS A 397 -24.81 8.48 3.79
C LYS A 397 -23.77 9.53 4.19
N HIS A 398 -23.74 9.93 5.45
CA HIS A 398 -22.71 10.85 5.94
C HIS A 398 -21.29 10.26 5.81
N GLY A 399 -21.12 8.95 6.01
CA GLY A 399 -19.84 8.26 5.77
C GLY A 399 -19.36 8.35 4.33
N VAL A 400 -20.26 8.11 3.37
CA VAL A 400 -19.97 8.26 1.93
C VAL A 400 -19.54 9.70 1.62
N GLU A 401 -20.30 10.69 2.10
CA GLU A 401 -20.01 12.12 1.89
C GLU A 401 -18.69 12.59 2.55
N GLN A 402 -18.22 11.88 3.58
CA GLN A 402 -17.05 12.24 4.38
C GLN A 402 -15.82 11.37 4.09
N GLY A 403 -15.85 10.58 3.02
CA GLY A 403 -14.68 9.83 2.54
C GLY A 403 -14.44 8.49 3.24
N ALA A 404 -15.50 7.72 3.52
CA ALA A 404 -15.35 6.31 3.91
C ALA A 404 -14.65 5.52 2.79
N GLU A 405 -13.56 4.82 3.10
CA GLU A 405 -12.80 4.05 2.10
C GLU A 405 -13.47 2.72 1.76
N VAL A 406 -14.06 2.08 2.78
CA VAL A 406 -14.68 0.76 2.68
C VAL A 406 -16.01 0.72 3.44
N VAL A 407 -17.03 0.12 2.85
CA VAL A 407 -18.32 -0.18 3.47
C VAL A 407 -18.50 -1.69 3.55
N MET A 408 -18.73 -2.20 4.77
CA MET A 408 -19.10 -3.60 4.96
C MET A 408 -20.61 -3.77 4.96
N VAL A 409 -21.10 -4.74 4.18
CA VAL A 409 -22.52 -5.05 4.03
C VAL A 409 -22.88 -6.29 4.83
N GLY A 410 -23.78 -6.12 5.81
CA GLY A 410 -24.25 -7.18 6.69
C GLY A 410 -25.21 -8.17 6.02
N HIS A 411 -25.30 -9.37 6.58
CA HIS A 411 -26.26 -10.39 6.15
C HIS A 411 -27.64 -10.14 6.77
N ILE A 412 -28.43 -9.25 6.17
CA ILE A 412 -29.76 -8.84 6.69
C ILE A 412 -30.79 -8.99 5.57
N LEU A 413 -31.87 -9.74 5.81
CA LEU A 413 -32.99 -9.83 4.87
C LEU A 413 -33.95 -8.65 5.06
N LEU A 414 -34.30 -7.99 3.94
CA LEU A 414 -35.19 -6.82 3.91
C LEU A 414 -36.37 -7.09 2.96
N PRO A 415 -37.40 -7.86 3.36
CA PRO A 415 -38.39 -8.40 2.43
C PRO A 415 -39.21 -7.36 1.67
N LYS A 416 -39.33 -6.14 2.20
CA LYS A 416 -40.02 -5.03 1.51
C LYS A 416 -39.18 -4.39 0.39
N ILE A 417 -37.90 -4.75 0.27
CA ILE A 417 -36.96 -4.26 -0.75
C ILE A 417 -36.51 -5.42 -1.63
N ASP A 418 -36.00 -6.48 -1.01
CA ASP A 418 -35.62 -7.74 -1.64
C ASP A 418 -36.02 -8.91 -0.73
N SER A 419 -37.02 -9.68 -1.16
CA SER A 419 -37.53 -10.83 -0.41
C SER A 419 -36.73 -12.11 -0.62
N THR A 420 -35.78 -12.10 -1.55
CA THR A 420 -35.03 -13.29 -1.96
C THR A 420 -33.64 -13.27 -1.35
N TYR A 421 -32.95 -12.13 -1.43
CA TYR A 421 -31.54 -12.03 -1.08
C TYR A 421 -31.31 -11.13 0.14
N PRO A 422 -30.45 -11.54 1.09
CA PRO A 422 -29.97 -10.63 2.12
C PRO A 422 -29.12 -9.51 1.50
N ALA A 423 -29.03 -8.38 2.20
CA ALA A 423 -28.38 -7.16 1.75
C ALA A 423 -27.00 -7.39 1.11
N SER A 424 -26.16 -8.22 1.72
CA SER A 424 -24.80 -8.55 1.26
C SER A 424 -24.72 -9.19 -0.13
N ILE A 425 -25.82 -9.72 -0.67
CA ILE A 425 -25.89 -10.30 -2.02
C ILE A 425 -27.11 -9.81 -2.81
N SER A 426 -27.71 -8.69 -2.40
CA SER A 426 -28.84 -8.07 -3.09
C SER A 426 -28.38 -6.91 -3.94
N GLY A 427 -28.54 -7.01 -5.26
CA GLY A 427 -28.27 -5.90 -6.19
C GLY A 427 -29.12 -4.65 -5.90
N ARG A 428 -30.34 -4.84 -5.37
CA ARG A 428 -31.22 -3.73 -4.97
C ARG A 428 -30.68 -2.92 -3.80
N ILE A 429 -29.88 -3.54 -2.93
CA ILE A 429 -29.28 -2.85 -1.78
C ILE A 429 -27.89 -2.33 -2.14
N ILE A 430 -27.07 -3.14 -2.81
CA ILE A 430 -25.67 -2.79 -3.09
C ILE A 430 -25.55 -1.87 -4.30
N THR A 431 -26.13 -2.24 -5.44
CA THR A 431 -26.05 -1.42 -6.65
C THR A 431 -27.02 -0.26 -6.57
N ASP A 432 -28.33 -0.53 -6.49
CA ASP A 432 -29.35 0.52 -6.62
C ASP A 432 -29.31 1.53 -5.46
N VAL A 433 -29.01 1.10 -4.23
CA VAL A 433 -28.99 1.99 -3.05
C VAL A 433 -27.58 2.49 -2.74
N LEU A 434 -26.63 1.62 -2.43
CA LEU A 434 -25.30 2.06 -1.99
C LEU A 434 -24.48 2.70 -3.13
N ARG A 435 -24.36 2.03 -4.28
CA ARG A 435 -23.58 2.53 -5.42
C ARG A 435 -24.27 3.71 -6.10
N GLU A 436 -25.54 3.58 -6.45
CA GLU A 436 -26.26 4.57 -7.26
C GLU A 436 -26.90 5.69 -6.42
N GLN A 437 -27.83 5.39 -5.51
CA GLN A 437 -28.54 6.45 -4.75
C GLN A 437 -27.63 7.22 -3.79
N LEU A 438 -26.73 6.53 -3.07
CA LEU A 438 -25.78 7.17 -2.17
C LEU A 438 -24.50 7.64 -2.87
N GLY A 439 -24.26 7.24 -4.12
CA GLY A 439 -23.10 7.67 -4.90
C GLY A 439 -21.76 7.16 -4.37
N TYR A 440 -21.74 5.96 -3.77
CA TYR A 440 -20.54 5.45 -3.11
C TYR A 440 -19.53 4.85 -4.09
N GLU A 441 -18.37 5.48 -4.29
CA GLU A 441 -17.34 4.98 -5.21
C GLU A 441 -16.20 4.16 -4.57
N GLY A 442 -16.23 3.98 -3.24
CA GLY A 442 -15.24 3.20 -2.51
C GLY A 442 -15.45 1.68 -2.59
N ILE A 443 -14.71 0.93 -1.77
CA ILE A 443 -14.74 -0.54 -1.76
C ILE A 443 -15.98 -1.03 -0.99
N ILE A 444 -16.76 -1.91 -1.61
CA ILE A 444 -17.84 -2.63 -0.94
C ILE A 444 -17.35 -4.03 -0.58
N ILE A 445 -17.40 -4.40 0.70
CA ILE A 445 -17.03 -5.72 1.18
C ILE A 445 -18.22 -6.40 1.86
N THR A 446 -18.34 -7.71 1.71
CA THR A 446 -19.34 -8.48 2.45
C THR A 446 -18.94 -8.63 3.92
N ASP A 447 -19.91 -8.80 4.81
CA ASP A 447 -19.66 -9.50 6.08
C ASP A 447 -19.25 -10.98 5.80
N ASP A 448 -18.84 -11.72 6.82
CA ASP A 448 -18.25 -13.05 6.63
C ASP A 448 -19.24 -14.06 6.01
N MET A 449 -18.95 -14.48 4.78
CA MET A 449 -19.75 -15.45 4.03
C MET A 449 -19.77 -16.85 4.66
N THR A 450 -18.93 -17.11 5.66
CA THR A 450 -18.98 -18.37 6.42
C THR A 450 -19.97 -18.35 7.59
N MET A 451 -20.66 -17.23 7.80
CA MET A 451 -21.76 -17.12 8.77
C MET A 451 -22.98 -17.96 8.36
N LYS A 452 -23.68 -18.49 9.38
CA LYS A 452 -24.85 -19.35 9.19
C LYS A 452 -26.01 -18.64 8.48
N ALA A 453 -26.13 -17.32 8.62
CA ALA A 453 -27.12 -16.52 7.91
C ALA A 453 -27.09 -16.73 6.38
N ILE A 454 -25.90 -16.98 5.82
CA ILE A 454 -25.71 -17.29 4.40
C ILE A 454 -25.70 -18.80 4.16
N LEU A 455 -24.86 -19.55 4.88
CA LEU A 455 -24.62 -20.97 4.58
C LEU A 455 -25.83 -21.89 4.80
N ASN A 456 -26.84 -21.46 5.56
CA ASN A 456 -28.09 -22.22 5.69
C ASN A 456 -28.96 -22.15 4.42
N ASN A 457 -28.72 -21.18 3.54
CA ASN A 457 -29.56 -20.89 2.38
C ASN A 457 -28.83 -21.09 1.05
N LEU A 458 -27.53 -20.81 1.00
CA LEU A 458 -26.71 -20.89 -0.21
C LEU A 458 -25.34 -21.52 0.08
N GLU A 459 -24.78 -22.21 -0.91
CA GLU A 459 -23.40 -22.66 -0.81
C GLU A 459 -22.42 -21.48 -0.96
N ILE A 460 -21.21 -21.62 -0.41
CA ILE A 460 -20.19 -20.56 -0.43
C ILE A 460 -19.86 -20.05 -1.84
N GLY A 461 -19.79 -20.95 -2.84
CA GLY A 461 -19.49 -20.60 -4.22
C GLY A 461 -20.59 -19.77 -4.87
N GLU A 462 -21.85 -20.18 -4.70
CA GLU A 462 -23.02 -19.45 -5.19
C GLU A 462 -23.17 -18.09 -4.49
N SER A 463 -22.88 -18.04 -3.19
CA SER A 463 -22.91 -16.81 -2.40
C SER A 463 -21.85 -15.82 -2.87
N ALA A 464 -20.63 -16.29 -3.16
CA ALA A 464 -19.54 -15.46 -3.67
C ALA A 464 -19.86 -14.90 -5.07
N VAL A 465 -20.38 -15.71 -5.99
CA VAL A 465 -20.83 -15.26 -7.31
C VAL A 465 -21.96 -14.23 -7.19
N SER A 466 -22.95 -14.50 -6.34
CA SER A 466 -24.08 -13.58 -6.09
C SER A 466 -23.60 -12.24 -5.51
N ALA A 467 -22.62 -12.26 -4.60
CA ALA A 467 -22.03 -11.06 -4.04
C ALA A 467 -21.38 -10.16 -5.10
N VAL A 468 -20.57 -10.75 -5.99
CA VAL A 468 -19.90 -10.02 -7.07
C VAL A 468 -20.91 -9.42 -8.03
N LYS A 469 -21.93 -10.21 -8.44
CA LYS A 469 -23.04 -9.75 -9.30
C LYS A 469 -23.86 -8.63 -8.67
N ALA A 470 -24.05 -8.67 -7.35
CA ALA A 470 -24.77 -7.63 -6.62
C ALA A 470 -24.01 -6.30 -6.53
N GLY A 471 -22.69 -6.30 -6.74
CA GLY A 471 -21.86 -5.10 -6.74
C GLY A 471 -20.75 -5.05 -5.69
N ASN A 472 -20.54 -6.12 -4.91
CA ASN A 472 -19.42 -6.18 -3.96
C ASN A 472 -18.08 -6.20 -4.70
N ASP A 473 -17.09 -5.49 -4.15
CA ASP A 473 -15.72 -5.49 -4.64
C ASP A 473 -14.89 -6.59 -3.97
N ILE A 474 -15.18 -6.91 -2.71
CA ILE A 474 -14.48 -7.94 -1.94
C ILE A 474 -15.49 -8.90 -1.29
N VAL A 475 -15.19 -10.20 -1.35
CA VAL A 475 -15.90 -11.26 -0.62
C VAL A 475 -15.05 -11.71 0.56
N LEU A 476 -15.59 -11.54 1.78
CA LEU A 476 -14.95 -12.00 3.02
C LEU A 476 -15.28 -13.47 3.28
N VAL A 477 -14.25 -14.31 3.37
CA VAL A 477 -14.34 -15.74 3.70
C VAL A 477 -13.41 -16.03 4.87
N ALA A 478 -13.91 -15.85 6.09
CA ALA A 478 -13.09 -15.87 7.31
C ALA A 478 -12.57 -17.27 7.68
N HIS A 479 -13.23 -18.33 7.25
CA HIS A 479 -12.97 -19.67 7.76
C HIS A 479 -12.87 -20.72 6.67
N ASN A 480 -11.91 -21.65 6.89
CA ASN A 480 -11.66 -22.84 6.08
C ASN A 480 -11.07 -22.55 4.68
N TYR A 481 -9.84 -23.01 4.44
CA TYR A 481 -9.16 -22.93 3.15
C TYR A 481 -10.00 -23.46 1.98
N ALA A 482 -10.75 -24.54 2.19
CA ALA A 482 -11.58 -25.11 1.13
C ALA A 482 -12.70 -24.15 0.68
N ASN A 483 -13.23 -23.33 1.61
CA ASN A 483 -14.24 -22.32 1.28
C ASN A 483 -13.63 -21.18 0.46
N VAL A 484 -12.43 -20.72 0.84
CA VAL A 484 -11.68 -19.70 0.09
C VAL A 484 -11.45 -20.16 -1.34
N LYS A 485 -10.93 -21.39 -1.52
CA LYS A 485 -10.72 -21.97 -2.85
C LYS A 485 -12.03 -22.08 -3.63
N LYS A 486 -13.09 -22.58 -3.00
CA LYS A 486 -14.40 -22.75 -3.67
C LYS A 486 -15.00 -21.42 -4.12
N ALA A 487 -14.84 -20.34 -3.35
CA ALA A 487 -15.28 -19.00 -3.76
C ALA A 487 -14.52 -18.53 -5.01
N ILE A 488 -13.19 -18.63 -5.01
CA ILE A 488 -12.34 -18.27 -6.16
C ILE A 488 -12.71 -19.07 -7.40
N ASP A 489 -12.74 -20.40 -7.30
CA ASP A 489 -13.05 -21.30 -8.41
C ASP A 489 -14.44 -20.99 -9.01
N SER A 490 -15.42 -20.65 -8.15
CA SER A 490 -16.79 -20.37 -8.59
C SER A 490 -16.89 -19.02 -9.30
N ILE A 491 -16.17 -17.99 -8.83
CA ILE A 491 -16.12 -16.69 -9.50
C ILE A 491 -15.44 -16.82 -10.86
N ILE A 492 -14.30 -17.51 -10.95
CA ILE A 492 -13.61 -17.77 -12.22
C ILE A 492 -14.56 -18.48 -13.20
N LYS A 493 -15.21 -19.54 -12.75
CA LYS A 493 -16.17 -20.27 -13.58
C LYS A 493 -17.33 -19.39 -14.06
N ALA A 494 -17.90 -18.55 -13.18
CA ALA A 494 -18.97 -17.64 -13.56
C ALA A 494 -18.51 -16.61 -14.61
N ILE A 495 -17.23 -16.25 -14.64
CA ILE A 495 -16.66 -15.39 -15.69
C ILE A 495 -16.52 -16.17 -17.01
N GLU A 496 -15.98 -17.39 -16.95
CA GLU A 496 -15.85 -18.28 -18.11
C GLU A 496 -17.20 -18.62 -18.76
N ASP A 497 -18.23 -18.83 -17.94
CA ASP A 497 -19.61 -19.11 -18.36
C ASP A 497 -20.35 -17.84 -18.85
N GLY A 498 -19.74 -16.65 -18.72
CA GLY A 498 -20.30 -15.37 -19.15
C GLY A 498 -21.38 -14.79 -18.22
N GLU A 499 -21.53 -15.34 -17.01
CA GLU A 499 -22.43 -14.81 -15.98
C GLU A 499 -21.90 -13.51 -15.35
N ILE A 500 -20.58 -13.37 -15.25
CA ILE A 500 -19.89 -12.15 -14.80
C ILE A 500 -18.95 -11.68 -15.91
N THR A 501 -19.02 -10.39 -16.26
CA THR A 501 -18.09 -9.82 -17.25
C THR A 501 -16.72 -9.56 -16.62
N GLU A 502 -15.64 -9.69 -17.39
CA GLU A 502 -14.30 -9.30 -16.90
C GLU A 502 -14.25 -7.80 -16.56
N GLN A 503 -14.98 -6.95 -17.28
CA GLN A 503 -15.08 -5.52 -16.95
C GLN A 503 -15.58 -5.30 -15.51
N ARG A 504 -16.56 -6.08 -15.06
CA ARG A 504 -17.08 -6.00 -13.68
C ARG A 504 -15.99 -6.30 -12.66
N ILE A 505 -15.11 -7.26 -12.96
CA ILE A 505 -13.94 -7.61 -12.12
C ILE A 505 -12.93 -6.46 -12.14
N ASP A 506 -12.62 -5.93 -13.31
CA ASP A 506 -11.69 -4.81 -13.49
C ASP A 506 -12.11 -3.56 -12.69
N GLU A 507 -13.41 -3.25 -12.66
CA GLU A 507 -13.96 -2.14 -11.88
C GLU A 507 -13.70 -2.31 -10.37
N SER A 508 -13.92 -3.52 -9.84
CA SER A 508 -13.64 -3.81 -8.42
C SER A 508 -12.15 -3.78 -8.10
N VAL A 509 -11.34 -4.44 -8.94
CA VAL A 509 -9.89 -4.48 -8.72
C VAL A 509 -9.28 -3.09 -8.83
N LYS A 510 -9.75 -2.22 -9.72
CA LYS A 510 -9.32 -0.80 -9.76
C LYS A 510 -9.54 -0.09 -8.42
N ARG A 511 -10.71 -0.26 -7.79
CA ARG A 511 -10.99 0.34 -6.46
C ARG A 511 -10.04 -0.22 -5.40
N ILE A 512 -9.85 -1.55 -5.41
CA ILE A 512 -8.95 -2.25 -4.49
C ILE A 512 -7.51 -1.72 -4.61
N LEU A 513 -6.96 -1.70 -5.83
CA LEU A 513 -5.61 -1.21 -6.06
C LEU A 513 -5.48 0.28 -5.72
N SER A 514 -6.49 1.09 -6.02
CA SER A 514 -6.50 2.52 -5.69
C SER A 514 -6.38 2.78 -4.18
N ILE A 515 -7.12 2.04 -3.35
CA ILE A 515 -7.02 2.17 -1.89
C ILE A 515 -5.65 1.68 -1.39
N LYS A 516 -5.13 0.56 -1.90
CA LYS A 516 -3.80 0.07 -1.52
C LYS A 516 -2.70 1.08 -1.83
N LYS A 517 -2.80 1.78 -2.97
CA LYS A 517 -1.88 2.87 -3.35
C LYS A 517 -2.06 4.09 -2.47
N LYS A 518 -3.30 4.55 -2.25
CA LYS A 518 -3.61 5.71 -1.41
C LYS A 518 -3.01 5.60 0.00
N TYR A 519 -2.97 4.39 0.55
CA TYR A 519 -2.42 4.09 1.88
C TYR A 519 -0.96 3.61 1.85
N ASN A 520 -0.28 3.66 0.69
CA ASN A 520 1.11 3.24 0.49
C ASN A 520 1.40 1.86 1.08
N LEU A 521 0.49 0.90 0.88
CA LEU A 521 0.66 -0.42 1.46
C LEU A 521 1.91 -1.10 0.89
N SER A 522 2.62 -1.84 1.74
CA SER A 522 3.81 -2.57 1.35
C SER A 522 3.96 -3.86 2.16
N ASN A 523 4.83 -4.75 1.69
CA ASN A 523 5.21 -5.96 2.43
C ASN A 523 6.31 -5.67 3.49
N LYS A 524 6.54 -4.40 3.85
CA LYS A 524 7.55 -4.03 4.83
C LYS A 524 7.18 -4.58 6.22
N GLN A 525 8.10 -5.37 6.75
CA GLN A 525 8.01 -5.93 8.10
C GLN A 525 8.25 -4.83 9.13
N ILE A 526 7.75 -5.03 10.35
CA ILE A 526 7.98 -4.14 11.48
C ILE A 526 8.91 -4.82 12.50
N ASP A 527 9.77 -4.06 13.19
CA ASP A 527 10.77 -4.65 14.08
C ASP A 527 10.19 -5.16 15.40
N GLY A 528 9.09 -4.54 15.88
CA GLY A 528 8.44 -4.89 17.12
C GLY A 528 7.42 -3.85 17.55
N VAL A 529 6.71 -4.13 18.65
CA VAL A 529 5.66 -3.26 19.20
C VAL A 529 6.01 -2.83 20.63
N ASN A 530 5.86 -1.54 20.94
CA ASN A 530 6.06 -1.00 22.28
C ASN A 530 4.73 -0.91 23.04
N ILE A 531 4.38 -2.00 23.72
CA ILE A 531 3.12 -2.13 24.48
C ILE A 531 3.02 -1.10 25.62
N GLU A 532 4.14 -0.75 26.25
CA GLU A 532 4.15 0.21 27.35
C GLU A 532 3.81 1.62 26.86
N GLU A 533 4.38 2.05 25.74
CA GLU A 533 4.07 3.36 25.13
C GLU A 533 2.62 3.46 24.65
N LEU A 534 2.10 2.38 24.04
CA LEU A 534 0.69 2.32 23.64
C LEU A 534 -0.22 2.45 24.86
N ASN A 535 0.02 1.68 25.92
CA ASN A 535 -0.75 1.75 27.15
C ASN A 535 -0.66 3.12 27.84
N GLN A 536 0.50 3.79 27.82
CA GLN A 536 0.64 5.17 28.30
C GLN A 536 -0.19 6.15 27.47
N SER A 537 -0.21 5.99 26.14
CA SER A 537 -1.02 6.81 25.22
C SER A 537 -2.52 6.63 25.47
N ILE A 538 -2.96 5.39 25.69
CA ILE A 538 -4.34 5.04 26.03
C ILE A 538 -4.73 5.69 27.36
N ASN A 539 -3.96 5.48 28.43
CA ASN A 539 -4.27 6.01 29.75
C ASN A 539 -4.32 7.55 29.75
N LYS A 540 -3.37 8.21 29.07
CA LYS A 540 -3.37 9.66 28.91
C LYS A 540 -4.64 10.17 28.23
N THR A 541 -5.07 9.51 27.16
CA THR A 541 -6.29 9.90 26.41
C THR A 541 -7.56 9.65 27.23
N LEU A 542 -7.58 8.60 28.04
CA LEU A 542 -8.70 8.27 28.92
C LEU A 542 -8.69 9.03 30.25
N GLY A 543 -7.64 9.80 30.54
CA GLY A 543 -7.47 10.53 31.81
C GLY A 543 -7.23 9.63 33.02
N ARG A 544 -6.50 8.52 32.84
CA ARG A 544 -6.18 7.52 33.88
C ARG A 544 -4.76 7.64 34.41
#